data_AF-A0A356X1S9-F1
#
_entry.id   AF-A0A356X1S9-F1
#
_cell.length_a   1.000
_cell.length_b   1.000
_cell.length_c   1.000
_cell.angle_alpha   90.00
_cell.angle_beta   90.00
_cell.angle_gamma   90.00
#
_symmetry.space_group_name_H-M   'P 1'
#
loop_
_entity.id
_entity.type
_entity.pdbx_description
1 polymer ?
#
loop_
_entity_poly.entity_id
_entity_poly.type
_entity_poly.pdbx_seq_one_letter_code
_entity_poly.pdbx_strand_id
1 'polypeptide(L)'
;MKVLRNRVFRWGLLMVGLIAIITLTGMNVLSLYDLRDRMVESEEERRIDQLDEINDSIRNQILAPLRGLYKLELEPIESSIQQTGHLPNNIQDVLQRSSESPFFTNIYFTPEGTDPCTDNATIYKYHEDLNEVNSTSEYPDLLCDGVGIARTKTRIQLNDFNYRWNNNFEFDTHRSLNLGLINLAESRLIGVLTLTLDQDYIVQEVLPPLLENYFGDSEETGIVVWVLDWPDNNVIATSDPDVEYDRDLRDYRMGFSGSGFFDNWSMNLAFLQSPVTTAYNETLLKNLFVLGVAVLFLLGALIFMFVTAQRERHLAQRQASFLANVTHELKTPLAVMQAAGENISDGRVTEPKRLKQYGEHIYNESIRLRGMIEKLLDVARVDSGQNMIKAAPYEIKELLAKYLSENREYIEKKGFEVIFKSPDDNTRSLVDSDNFETIVNNLTENA
;
A
#
# COMPACT_ATOMS: atom_id res chain seq x y z
N MET A 1 -46.63 9.41 -2.65
CA MET A 1 -45.84 8.57 -3.59
C MET A 1 -44.64 9.28 -4.24
N LYS A 2 -44.78 10.48 -4.84
CA LYS A 2 -43.63 11.19 -5.49
C LYS A 2 -42.46 11.54 -4.55
N VAL A 3 -42.72 11.86 -3.27
CA VAL A 3 -41.68 12.24 -2.29
C VAL A 3 -40.83 11.05 -1.83
N LEU A 4 -41.44 9.87 -1.59
CA LEU A 4 -40.72 8.64 -1.24
C LEU A 4 -39.78 8.20 -2.37
N ARG A 5 -40.25 8.27 -3.63
CA ARG A 5 -39.45 7.92 -4.81
C ARG A 5 -38.19 8.80 -4.94
N ASN A 6 -38.29 10.08 -4.58
CA ASN A 6 -37.17 11.03 -4.64
C ASN A 6 -36.14 10.80 -3.53
N ARG A 7 -36.57 10.36 -2.33
CA ARG A 7 -35.65 9.99 -1.24
C ARG A 7 -34.90 8.71 -1.54
N VAL A 8 -35.60 7.65 -1.95
CA VAL A 8 -34.97 6.37 -2.31
C VAL A 8 -33.97 6.54 -3.44
N PHE A 9 -34.32 7.35 -4.46
CA PHE A 9 -33.40 7.67 -5.56
C PHE A 9 -32.15 8.42 -5.10
N ARG A 10 -32.29 9.42 -4.21
CA ARG A 10 -31.13 10.15 -3.63
C ARG A 10 -30.20 9.24 -2.83
N TRP A 11 -30.75 8.34 -2.01
CA TRP A 11 -29.95 7.38 -1.26
C TRP A 11 -29.27 6.34 -2.15
N GLY A 12 -29.93 5.89 -3.22
CA GLY A 12 -29.32 5.03 -4.22
C GLY A 12 -28.13 5.68 -4.91
N LEU A 13 -28.24 6.96 -5.27
CA LEU A 13 -27.14 7.73 -5.87
C LEU A 13 -25.95 7.91 -4.92
N LEU A 14 -26.22 8.15 -3.62
CA LEU A 14 -25.17 8.20 -2.60
C LEU A 14 -24.46 6.86 -2.41
N MET A 15 -25.19 5.75 -2.38
CA MET A 15 -24.60 4.40 -2.31
C MET A 15 -23.70 4.12 -3.51
N VAL A 16 -24.15 4.44 -4.73
CA VAL A 16 -23.36 4.24 -5.94
C VAL A 16 -22.08 5.08 -5.93
N GLY A 17 -22.16 6.35 -5.52
CA GLY A 17 -20.98 7.21 -5.39
C GLY A 17 -19.98 6.68 -4.37
N LEU A 18 -20.46 6.15 -3.26
CA LEU A 18 -19.60 5.62 -2.20
C LEU A 18 -18.97 4.27 -2.57
N ILE A 19 -19.70 3.39 -3.26
CA ILE A 19 -19.14 2.19 -3.88
C ILE A 19 -18.05 2.58 -4.88
N ALA A 20 -18.30 3.55 -5.76
CA ALA A 20 -17.31 4.01 -6.74
C ALA A 20 -16.03 4.53 -6.06
N ILE A 21 -16.15 5.29 -4.96
CA ILE A 21 -15.01 5.73 -4.16
C ILE A 21 -14.24 4.53 -3.59
N ILE A 22 -14.92 3.56 -2.98
CA ILE A 22 -14.26 2.36 -2.42
C ILE A 22 -13.53 1.58 -3.52
N THR A 23 -14.18 1.34 -4.66
CA THR A 23 -13.58 0.61 -5.78
C THR A 23 -12.37 1.34 -6.34
N LEU A 24 -12.47 2.66 -6.56
CA LEU A 24 -11.36 3.48 -7.06
C LEU A 24 -10.20 3.52 -6.07
N THR A 25 -10.50 3.66 -4.77
CA THR A 25 -9.47 3.70 -3.72
C THR A 25 -8.79 2.32 -3.59
N GLY A 26 -9.56 1.24 -3.67
CA GLY A 26 -9.02 -0.13 -3.68
C GLY A 26 -8.13 -0.40 -4.89
N MET A 27 -8.54 0.03 -6.08
CA MET A 27 -7.72 -0.03 -7.29
C MET A 27 -6.44 0.79 -7.15
N ASN A 28 -6.50 1.99 -6.56
CA ASN A 28 -5.32 2.81 -6.31
C ASN A 28 -4.35 2.13 -5.34
N VAL A 29 -4.85 1.49 -4.27
CA VAL A 29 -4.00 0.74 -3.33
C VAL A 29 -3.31 -0.44 -4.02
N LEU A 30 -4.05 -1.22 -4.82
CA LEU A 30 -3.48 -2.34 -5.58
C LEU A 30 -2.47 -1.87 -6.62
N SER A 31 -2.76 -0.80 -7.34
CA SER A 31 -1.84 -0.20 -8.31
C SER A 31 -0.57 0.32 -7.65
N LEU A 32 -0.67 0.92 -6.46
CA LEU A 32 0.49 1.36 -5.68
C LEU A 32 1.34 0.20 -5.19
N TYR A 33 0.71 -0.94 -4.86
CA TYR A 33 1.41 -2.16 -4.50
C TYR A 33 2.21 -2.72 -5.68
N ASP A 34 1.58 -2.88 -6.85
CA ASP A 34 2.26 -3.37 -8.06
C ASP A 34 3.38 -2.42 -8.52
N LEU A 35 3.15 -1.11 -8.44
CA LEU A 35 4.19 -0.11 -8.73
C LEU A 35 5.36 -0.19 -7.74
N ARG A 36 5.09 -0.47 -6.47
CA ARG A 36 6.15 -0.68 -5.47
C ARG A 36 6.99 -1.89 -5.83
N ASP A 37 6.37 -3.05 -6.08
CA ASP A 37 7.12 -4.27 -6.35
C ASP A 37 8.02 -4.10 -7.57
N ARG A 38 7.51 -3.47 -8.65
CA ARG A 38 8.33 -3.16 -9.83
C ARG A 38 9.43 -2.14 -9.57
N MET A 39 9.17 -1.12 -8.75
CA MET A 39 10.19 -0.14 -8.40
C MET A 39 11.30 -0.78 -7.56
N VAL A 40 10.94 -1.62 -6.58
CA VAL A 40 11.91 -2.39 -5.77
C VAL A 40 12.75 -3.27 -6.69
N GLU A 41 12.13 -4.10 -7.52
CA GLU A 41 12.84 -4.99 -8.45
C GLU A 41 13.77 -4.21 -9.38
N SER A 42 13.31 -3.06 -9.92
CA SER A 42 14.15 -2.21 -10.77
C SER A 42 15.30 -1.53 -10.03
N GLU A 43 15.12 -1.17 -8.75
CA GLU A 43 16.20 -0.62 -7.94
C GLU A 43 17.21 -1.71 -7.58
N GLU A 44 16.76 -2.89 -7.21
CA GLU A 44 17.62 -4.05 -6.92
C GLU A 44 18.47 -4.41 -8.15
N GLU A 45 17.85 -4.54 -9.33
CA GLU A 45 18.56 -4.75 -10.60
C GLU A 45 19.60 -3.65 -10.84
N ARG A 46 19.23 -2.37 -10.66
CA ARG A 46 20.17 -1.25 -10.83
C ARG A 46 21.35 -1.35 -9.85
N ARG A 47 21.13 -1.80 -8.61
CA ARG A 47 22.20 -1.98 -7.62
C ARG A 47 23.11 -3.16 -7.96
N ILE A 48 22.55 -4.20 -8.55
CA ILE A 48 23.33 -5.33 -9.08
C ILE A 48 24.18 -4.88 -10.27
N ASP A 49 23.64 -4.08 -11.20
CA ASP A 49 24.40 -3.55 -12.35
C ASP A 49 25.60 -2.69 -11.92
N GLN A 50 25.48 -1.96 -10.80
CA GLN A 50 26.60 -1.20 -10.23
C GLN A 50 27.79 -2.10 -9.82
N LEU A 51 27.56 -3.36 -9.46
CA LEU A 51 28.65 -4.31 -9.20
C LEU A 51 29.43 -4.62 -10.49
N ASP A 52 28.74 -4.73 -11.62
CA ASP A 52 29.38 -4.94 -12.92
C ASP A 52 30.17 -3.70 -13.36
N GLU A 53 29.65 -2.50 -13.10
CA GLU A 53 30.40 -1.26 -13.32
C GLU A 53 31.70 -1.19 -12.50
N ILE A 54 31.70 -1.65 -11.25
CA ILE A 54 32.91 -1.75 -10.42
C ILE A 54 33.89 -2.74 -11.04
N ASN A 55 33.44 -3.94 -11.41
CA ASN A 55 34.27 -4.96 -12.07
C ASN A 55 34.94 -4.39 -13.33
N ASP A 56 34.16 -3.73 -14.19
CA ASP A 56 34.65 -3.11 -15.42
C ASP A 56 35.60 -1.93 -15.14
N SER A 57 35.32 -1.11 -14.12
CA SER A 57 36.18 0.00 -13.72
C SER A 57 37.58 -0.49 -13.32
N ILE A 58 37.65 -1.49 -12.43
CA ILE A 58 38.93 -2.03 -11.95
C ILE A 58 39.69 -2.68 -13.11
N ARG A 59 39.01 -3.49 -13.92
CA ARG A 59 39.61 -4.14 -15.09
C ARG A 59 40.17 -3.12 -16.08
N ASN A 60 39.43 -2.05 -16.35
CA ASN A 60 39.87 -0.99 -17.26
C ASN A 60 41.08 -0.23 -16.73
N GLN A 61 41.18 -0.01 -15.43
CA GLN A 61 42.34 0.63 -14.80
C GLN A 61 43.60 -0.27 -14.90
N ILE A 62 43.47 -1.57 -14.61
CA ILE A 62 44.57 -2.54 -14.72
C ILE A 62 45.04 -2.70 -16.18
N LEU A 63 44.13 -2.72 -17.14
CA LEU A 63 44.47 -2.90 -18.56
C LEU A 63 44.87 -1.58 -19.26
N ALA A 64 44.67 -0.42 -18.65
CA ALA A 64 44.98 0.88 -19.26
C ALA A 64 46.47 1.06 -19.63
N PRO A 65 47.45 0.70 -18.78
CA PRO A 65 48.88 0.77 -19.12
C PRO A 65 49.24 -0.11 -20.33
N LEU A 66 48.54 -1.23 -20.49
CA LEU A 66 48.78 -2.24 -21.53
C LEU A 66 48.16 -1.91 -22.89
N ARG A 67 47.44 -0.79 -22.99
CA ARG A 67 46.87 -0.34 -24.27
C ARG A 67 47.97 -0.12 -25.30
N GLY A 68 47.75 -0.64 -26.50
CA GLY A 68 48.66 -0.53 -27.65
C GLY A 68 49.37 -1.83 -28.02
N LEU A 69 49.40 -2.83 -27.13
CA LEU A 69 50.09 -4.11 -27.38
C LEU A 69 49.59 -4.88 -28.61
N TYR A 70 48.30 -4.76 -28.93
CA TYR A 70 47.69 -5.40 -30.11
C TYR A 70 48.18 -4.84 -31.46
N LYS A 71 48.85 -3.68 -31.47
CA LYS A 71 49.36 -3.02 -32.68
C LYS A 71 50.85 -3.31 -32.95
N LEU A 72 51.49 -4.13 -32.12
CA LEU A 72 52.92 -4.35 -32.22
C LEU A 72 53.27 -5.30 -33.38
N GLU A 73 54.09 -4.85 -34.31
CA GLU A 73 54.80 -5.78 -35.18
C GLU A 73 55.89 -6.45 -34.34
N LEU A 74 55.73 -7.74 -34.07
CA LEU A 74 56.65 -8.49 -33.22
C LEU A 74 57.72 -9.14 -34.10
N GLU A 75 58.84 -8.44 -34.31
CA GLU A 75 60.09 -9.06 -34.75
C GLU A 75 60.62 -10.02 -33.66
N PRO A 76 61.61 -10.88 -33.95
CA PRO A 76 62.22 -11.76 -32.94
C PRO A 76 62.79 -10.96 -31.76
N ILE A 77 62.04 -10.88 -30.67
CA ILE A 77 62.39 -10.12 -29.46
C ILE A 77 63.66 -10.69 -28.81
N GLU A 78 63.85 -12.00 -28.90
CA GLU A 78 64.95 -12.72 -28.26
C GLU A 78 66.33 -12.22 -28.70
N SER A 79 66.53 -11.97 -30.00
CA SER A 79 67.82 -11.45 -30.50
C SER A 79 68.07 -10.02 -30.05
N SER A 80 67.03 -9.19 -29.94
CA SER A 80 67.13 -7.82 -29.40
C SER A 80 67.58 -7.84 -27.94
N ILE A 81 66.93 -8.66 -27.10
CA ILE A 81 67.28 -8.77 -25.68
C ILE A 81 68.71 -9.29 -25.51
N GLN A 82 69.09 -10.36 -26.23
CA GLN A 82 70.42 -10.97 -26.09
C GLN A 82 71.56 -10.07 -26.58
N GLN A 83 71.33 -9.23 -27.61
CA GLN A 83 72.37 -8.37 -28.19
C GLN A 83 72.46 -6.99 -27.53
N THR A 84 71.32 -6.43 -27.14
CA THR A 84 71.23 -5.03 -26.69
C THR A 84 70.81 -4.89 -25.23
N GLY A 85 70.24 -5.92 -24.60
CA GLY A 85 69.60 -5.82 -23.28
C GLY A 85 68.27 -5.05 -23.30
N HIS A 86 67.83 -4.62 -24.47
CA HIS A 86 66.65 -3.79 -24.66
C HIS A 86 65.58 -4.55 -25.45
N LEU A 87 64.33 -4.39 -25.01
CA LEU A 87 63.17 -4.77 -25.81
C LEU A 87 62.94 -3.75 -26.92
N PRO A 88 62.28 -4.12 -28.02
CA PRO A 88 61.83 -3.17 -29.03
C PRO A 88 61.12 -1.95 -28.39
N ASN A 89 61.42 -0.73 -28.87
CA ASN A 89 60.94 0.54 -28.28
C ASN A 89 59.41 0.54 -28.03
N ASN A 90 58.65 -0.07 -28.94
CA ASN A 90 57.20 -0.17 -28.88
C ASN A 90 56.69 -1.06 -27.72
N ILE A 91 57.47 -2.04 -27.26
CA ILE A 91 57.20 -2.82 -26.05
C ILE A 91 57.72 -2.08 -24.82
N GLN A 92 58.88 -1.46 -24.93
CA GLN A 92 59.51 -0.71 -23.84
C GLN A 92 58.59 0.41 -23.30
N ASP A 93 57.91 1.15 -24.18
CA ASP A 93 56.93 2.17 -23.78
C ASP A 93 55.73 1.59 -23.01
N VAL A 94 55.35 0.34 -23.28
CA VAL A 94 54.27 -0.34 -22.55
C VAL A 94 54.78 -0.83 -21.20
N LEU A 95 55.99 -1.36 -21.14
CA LEU A 95 56.60 -1.81 -19.89
C LEU A 95 56.82 -0.66 -18.93
N GLN A 96 57.34 0.46 -19.40
CA GLN A 96 57.54 1.65 -18.58
C GLN A 96 56.22 2.14 -17.99
N ARG A 97 55.18 2.32 -18.81
CA ARG A 97 53.85 2.71 -18.30
C ARG A 97 53.25 1.70 -17.33
N SER A 98 53.57 0.42 -17.51
CA SER A 98 53.08 -0.65 -16.64
C SER A 98 53.88 -0.73 -15.33
N SER A 99 55.17 -0.43 -15.32
CA SER A 99 55.96 -0.35 -14.09
C SER A 99 55.62 0.88 -13.26
N GLU A 100 55.33 2.00 -13.92
CA GLU A 100 54.85 3.23 -13.25
C GLU A 100 53.43 3.07 -12.67
N SER A 101 52.72 1.99 -13.03
CA SER A 101 51.36 1.73 -12.57
C SER A 101 51.37 1.05 -11.19
N PRO A 102 50.61 1.55 -10.21
CA PRO A 102 50.57 0.95 -8.87
C PRO A 102 49.89 -0.45 -8.84
N PHE A 103 49.27 -0.87 -9.94
CA PHE A 103 48.66 -2.20 -10.05
C PHE A 103 49.68 -3.33 -10.22
N PHE A 104 50.93 -3.04 -10.60
CA PHE A 104 51.94 -4.05 -10.92
C PHE A 104 53.21 -3.85 -10.09
N THR A 105 53.70 -4.93 -9.47
CA THR A 105 54.92 -4.88 -8.63
C THR A 105 56.19 -5.21 -9.42
N ASN A 106 56.13 -6.19 -10.33
CA ASN A 106 57.27 -6.67 -11.10
C ASN A 106 56.82 -7.10 -12.49
N ILE A 107 57.73 -6.98 -13.45
CA ILE A 107 57.50 -7.43 -14.82
C ILE A 107 58.63 -8.36 -15.26
N TYR A 108 58.26 -9.54 -15.73
CA TYR A 108 59.16 -10.61 -16.17
C TYR A 108 58.88 -10.99 -17.62
N PHE A 109 59.93 -11.34 -18.36
CA PHE A 109 59.83 -11.92 -19.68
C PHE A 109 60.47 -13.31 -19.69
N THR A 110 59.67 -14.30 -20.08
CA THR A 110 60.08 -15.70 -20.20
C THR A 110 60.10 -16.10 -21.69
N PRO A 111 61.29 -16.34 -22.28
CA PRO A 111 61.39 -16.75 -23.68
C PRO A 111 60.69 -18.09 -23.97
N GLU A 112 60.29 -18.30 -25.23
CA GLU A 112 59.83 -19.60 -25.70
C GLU A 112 60.91 -20.68 -25.44
N GLY A 113 60.50 -21.85 -24.93
CA GLY A 113 61.41 -22.95 -24.61
C GLY A 113 62.08 -22.88 -23.25
N THR A 114 61.97 -21.77 -22.52
CA THR A 114 62.42 -21.67 -21.11
C THR A 114 61.28 -22.09 -20.18
N ASP A 115 61.55 -22.97 -19.22
CA ASP A 115 60.56 -23.38 -18.22
C ASP A 115 60.93 -22.80 -16.84
N PRO A 116 60.21 -21.75 -16.36
CA PRO A 116 60.48 -21.14 -15.06
C PRO A 116 60.22 -22.08 -13.88
N CYS A 117 59.57 -23.22 -14.10
CA CYS A 117 59.38 -24.26 -13.07
C CYS A 117 60.63 -25.12 -12.83
N THR A 118 61.67 -24.97 -13.66
CA THR A 118 62.92 -25.75 -13.56
C THR A 118 64.02 -24.96 -12.86
N ASP A 119 64.77 -25.63 -11.98
CA ASP A 119 65.90 -25.02 -11.28
C ASP A 119 66.91 -24.40 -12.28
N ASN A 120 67.29 -23.13 -12.04
CA ASN A 120 68.22 -22.33 -12.85
C ASN A 120 67.72 -21.86 -14.23
N ALA A 121 66.42 -21.80 -14.49
CA ALA A 121 65.92 -21.14 -15.70
C ALA A 121 66.32 -19.65 -15.70
N THR A 122 67.00 -19.20 -16.75
CA THR A 122 67.36 -17.79 -16.92
C THR A 122 66.20 -17.06 -17.60
N ILE A 123 65.52 -16.21 -16.85
CA ILE A 123 64.48 -15.32 -17.36
C ILE A 123 64.94 -13.88 -17.30
N TYR A 124 64.13 -12.94 -17.78
CA TYR A 124 64.49 -11.53 -17.80
C TYR A 124 63.54 -10.71 -16.93
N LYS A 125 64.07 -9.87 -16.03
CA LYS A 125 63.30 -8.94 -15.20
C LYS A 125 63.50 -7.52 -15.72
N TYR A 126 62.39 -6.79 -15.88
CA TYR A 126 62.42 -5.38 -16.24
C TYR A 126 62.75 -4.52 -15.01
N HIS A 127 63.67 -3.58 -15.18
CA HIS A 127 64.09 -2.62 -14.16
C HIS A 127 63.69 -1.21 -14.61
N GLU A 128 62.78 -0.59 -13.86
CA GLU A 128 62.25 0.75 -14.15
C GLU A 128 63.36 1.81 -14.17
N ASP A 129 64.26 1.81 -13.19
CA ASP A 129 65.34 2.81 -13.04
C ASP A 129 66.26 2.90 -14.26
N LEU A 130 66.50 1.77 -14.92
CA LEU A 130 67.42 1.64 -16.04
C LEU A 130 66.67 1.56 -17.38
N ASN A 131 65.35 1.38 -17.34
CA ASN A 131 64.52 1.04 -18.49
C ASN A 131 65.08 -0.16 -19.29
N GLU A 132 65.69 -1.12 -18.60
CA GLU A 132 66.42 -2.25 -19.17
C GLU A 132 65.85 -3.58 -18.66
N VAL A 133 66.11 -4.66 -19.41
CA VAL A 133 65.74 -6.02 -18.97
C VAL A 133 67.01 -6.82 -18.69
N ASN A 134 67.18 -7.26 -17.45
CA ASN A 134 68.34 -8.02 -17.03
C ASN A 134 67.98 -9.48 -16.77
N SER A 135 68.92 -10.39 -17.07
CA SER A 135 68.75 -11.79 -16.73
C SER A 135 68.69 -11.98 -15.21
N THR A 136 67.69 -12.70 -14.72
CA THR A 136 67.56 -13.07 -13.31
C THR A 136 67.27 -14.56 -13.18
N SER A 137 67.79 -15.16 -12.12
CA SER A 137 67.38 -16.48 -11.63
C SER A 137 66.55 -16.39 -10.35
N GLU A 138 66.29 -15.17 -9.86
CA GLU A 138 65.46 -14.89 -8.69
C GLU A 138 64.10 -14.34 -9.15
N TYR A 139 63.06 -15.12 -8.94
CA TYR A 139 61.67 -14.79 -9.28
C TYR A 139 60.71 -15.62 -8.42
N PRO A 140 59.46 -15.15 -8.22
CA PRO A 140 58.49 -15.86 -7.39
C PRO A 140 57.95 -17.12 -8.07
N ASP A 141 57.61 -18.13 -7.27
CA ASP A 141 57.05 -19.42 -7.74
C ASP A 141 55.76 -19.25 -8.57
N LEU A 142 54.97 -18.20 -8.31
CA LEU A 142 53.75 -17.89 -9.07
C LEU A 142 54.01 -17.70 -10.58
N LEU A 143 55.24 -17.36 -10.96
CA LEU A 143 55.62 -17.21 -12.36
C LEU A 143 55.53 -18.54 -13.13
N CYS A 144 55.81 -19.66 -12.46
CA CYS A 144 55.66 -21.02 -13.02
C CYS A 144 54.21 -21.28 -13.47
N ASP A 145 53.25 -21.00 -12.58
CA ASP A 145 51.82 -21.18 -12.85
C ASP A 145 51.36 -20.27 -14.00
N GLY A 146 51.64 -18.96 -13.90
CA GLY A 146 51.20 -17.96 -14.87
C GLY A 146 51.72 -18.22 -16.29
N VAL A 147 53.02 -18.54 -16.41
CA VAL A 147 53.64 -18.87 -17.71
C VAL A 147 53.07 -20.17 -18.28
N GLY A 148 52.84 -21.18 -17.45
CA GLY A 148 52.24 -22.45 -17.86
C GLY A 148 50.83 -22.28 -18.43
N ILE A 149 50.00 -21.48 -17.75
CA ILE A 149 48.63 -21.13 -18.18
C ILE A 149 48.67 -20.38 -19.50
N ALA A 150 49.44 -19.29 -19.58
CA ALA A 150 49.52 -18.45 -20.77
C ALA A 150 50.06 -19.21 -21.98
N ARG A 151 51.08 -20.06 -21.80
CA ARG A 151 51.63 -20.91 -22.86
C ARG A 151 50.59 -21.89 -23.40
N THR A 152 49.86 -22.56 -22.51
CA THR A 152 48.83 -23.54 -22.88
C THR A 152 47.69 -22.87 -23.65
N LYS A 153 47.16 -21.77 -23.12
CA LYS A 153 46.09 -20.99 -23.74
C LYS A 153 46.50 -20.41 -25.09
N THR A 154 47.70 -19.82 -25.16
CA THR A 154 48.23 -19.25 -26.41
C THR A 154 48.41 -20.33 -27.48
N ARG A 155 48.90 -21.53 -27.12
CA ARG A 155 49.02 -22.65 -28.07
C ARG A 155 47.65 -23.13 -28.58
N ILE A 156 46.62 -23.09 -27.75
CA ILE A 156 45.24 -23.38 -28.18
C ILE A 156 44.77 -22.31 -29.18
N GLN A 157 44.99 -21.02 -28.89
CA GLN A 157 44.62 -19.92 -29.79
C GLN A 157 45.37 -19.97 -31.14
N LEU A 158 46.64 -20.35 -31.13
CA LEU A 158 47.44 -20.54 -32.34
C LEU A 158 46.91 -21.65 -33.27
N ASN A 159 46.15 -22.60 -32.73
CA ASN A 159 45.47 -23.62 -33.52
C ASN A 159 44.11 -23.16 -34.07
N ASP A 160 43.61 -21.99 -33.66
CA ASP A 160 42.39 -21.40 -34.20
C ASP A 160 42.71 -20.57 -35.45
N PHE A 161 42.21 -21.02 -36.59
CA PHE A 161 42.39 -20.36 -37.89
C PHE A 161 41.85 -18.92 -37.96
N ASN A 162 40.98 -18.53 -37.03
CA ASN A 162 40.39 -17.20 -36.96
C ASN A 162 41.17 -16.23 -36.05
N TYR A 163 42.19 -16.70 -35.33
CA TYR A 163 42.95 -15.86 -34.42
C TYR A 163 43.85 -14.88 -35.20
N ARG A 164 43.71 -13.57 -34.92
CA ARG A 164 44.40 -12.48 -35.63
C ARG A 164 45.22 -11.56 -34.72
N TRP A 165 45.28 -11.87 -33.43
CA TRP A 165 45.95 -11.03 -32.44
C TRP A 165 47.40 -11.49 -32.27
N ASN A 166 48.32 -10.53 -32.18
CA ASN A 166 49.74 -10.79 -31.94
C ASN A 166 50.05 -11.07 -30.44
N ASN A 167 49.05 -11.11 -29.58
CA ASN A 167 49.19 -11.38 -28.16
C ASN A 167 47.92 -12.02 -27.58
N ASN A 168 48.09 -12.81 -26.53
CA ASN A 168 46.99 -13.39 -25.75
C ASN A 168 47.12 -13.01 -24.27
N PHE A 169 46.11 -12.37 -23.70
CA PHE A 169 46.05 -12.01 -22.28
C PHE A 169 45.39 -13.11 -21.47
N GLU A 170 46.04 -13.55 -20.39
CA GLU A 170 45.52 -14.52 -19.44
C GLU A 170 45.81 -14.05 -18.02
N PHE A 171 44.78 -13.98 -17.18
CA PHE A 171 44.94 -13.74 -15.76
C PHE A 171 45.17 -15.07 -15.03
N ASP A 172 46.11 -15.07 -14.10
CA ASP A 172 46.25 -16.09 -13.09
C ASP A 172 45.54 -15.60 -11.82
N THR A 173 44.20 -15.68 -11.83
CA THR A 173 43.32 -15.22 -10.76
C THR A 173 43.58 -13.75 -10.37
N HIS A 174 44.09 -13.49 -9.16
CA HIS A 174 44.50 -12.17 -8.65
C HIS A 174 46.03 -12.03 -8.48
N ARG A 175 46.82 -13.00 -8.97
CA ARG A 175 48.28 -13.06 -8.72
C ARG A 175 49.10 -12.41 -9.83
N SER A 176 48.79 -12.71 -11.08
CA SER A 176 49.56 -12.19 -12.22
C SER A 176 48.71 -12.05 -13.48
N LEU A 177 49.14 -11.12 -14.34
CA LEU A 177 48.66 -10.95 -15.69
C LEU A 177 49.73 -11.41 -16.67
N ASN A 178 49.39 -12.39 -17.50
CA ASN A 178 50.32 -13.08 -18.38
C ASN A 178 49.95 -12.81 -19.84
N LEU A 179 50.93 -12.39 -20.64
CA LEU A 179 50.75 -12.06 -22.04
C LEU A 179 51.64 -12.96 -22.89
N GLY A 180 51.02 -13.89 -23.62
CA GLY A 180 51.73 -14.66 -24.63
C GLY A 180 51.97 -13.77 -25.86
N LEU A 181 53.24 -13.51 -26.21
CA LEU A 181 53.63 -12.72 -27.37
C LEU A 181 53.75 -13.64 -28.59
N ILE A 182 53.08 -13.32 -29.70
CA ILE A 182 52.89 -14.25 -30.81
C ILE A 182 53.45 -13.67 -32.11
N ASN A 183 54.32 -14.42 -32.78
CA ASN A 183 54.68 -14.13 -34.16
C ASN A 183 53.60 -14.71 -35.08
N LEU A 184 52.78 -13.82 -35.67
CA LEU A 184 51.70 -14.21 -36.59
C LEU A 184 52.20 -14.75 -37.94
N ALA A 185 53.40 -14.36 -38.38
CA ALA A 185 53.96 -14.85 -39.64
C ALA A 185 54.43 -16.30 -39.54
N GLU A 186 54.92 -16.68 -38.35
CA GLU A 186 55.46 -18.02 -38.05
C GLU A 186 54.47 -18.90 -37.25
N SER A 187 53.29 -18.36 -36.88
CA SER A 187 52.30 -19.00 -36.02
C SER A 187 52.89 -19.63 -34.75
N ARG A 188 53.78 -18.91 -34.07
CA ARG A 188 54.47 -19.39 -32.85
C ARG A 188 54.48 -18.39 -31.72
N LEU A 189 54.64 -18.88 -30.50
CA LEU A 189 54.75 -18.09 -29.28
C LEU A 189 56.20 -17.62 -29.13
N ILE A 190 56.49 -16.33 -29.10
CA ILE A 190 57.86 -15.81 -28.91
C ILE A 190 58.30 -15.94 -27.44
N GLY A 191 57.36 -15.77 -26.51
CA GLY A 191 57.61 -15.78 -25.08
C GLY A 191 56.39 -15.26 -24.31
N VAL A 192 56.47 -15.26 -22.99
CA VAL A 192 55.41 -14.80 -22.10
C VAL A 192 55.92 -13.62 -21.28
N LEU A 193 55.22 -12.49 -21.35
CA LEU A 193 55.41 -11.34 -20.49
C LEU A 193 54.47 -11.49 -19.28
N THR A 194 55.01 -11.51 -18.07
CA THR A 194 54.24 -11.68 -16.82
C THR A 194 54.38 -10.43 -15.97
N LEU A 195 53.25 -9.82 -15.63
CA LEU A 195 53.15 -8.71 -14.70
C LEU A 195 52.54 -9.23 -13.39
N THR A 196 53.25 -9.11 -12.28
CA THR A 196 52.72 -9.52 -10.96
C THR A 196 51.83 -8.42 -10.42
N LEU A 197 50.61 -8.76 -9.98
CA LEU A 197 49.65 -7.79 -9.46
C LEU A 197 49.95 -7.42 -8.00
N ASP A 198 49.80 -6.14 -7.67
CA ASP A 198 49.85 -5.65 -6.29
C ASP A 198 48.46 -5.80 -5.64
N GLN A 199 48.25 -6.92 -4.96
CA GLN A 199 46.97 -7.22 -4.32
C GLN A 199 46.67 -6.27 -3.17
N ASP A 200 47.69 -5.87 -2.40
CA ASP A 200 47.52 -4.98 -1.27
C ASP A 200 47.03 -3.60 -1.74
N TYR A 201 47.61 -3.08 -2.82
CA TYR A 201 47.13 -1.85 -3.45
C TYR A 201 45.68 -1.97 -3.91
N ILE A 202 45.29 -3.06 -4.57
CA ILE A 202 43.91 -3.25 -5.03
C ILE A 202 42.94 -3.32 -3.84
N VAL A 203 43.28 -4.06 -2.79
CA VAL A 203 42.41 -4.27 -1.62
C VAL A 203 42.31 -3.03 -0.73
N GLN A 204 43.40 -2.27 -0.58
CA GLN A 204 43.46 -1.16 0.36
C GLN A 204 43.14 0.19 -0.31
N GLU A 205 43.55 0.40 -1.56
CA GLU A 205 43.48 1.72 -2.21
C GLU A 205 42.44 1.79 -3.33
N VAL A 206 42.03 0.65 -3.91
CA VAL A 206 41.10 0.63 -5.06
C VAL A 206 39.69 0.21 -4.67
N LEU A 207 39.54 -0.92 -3.97
CA LEU A 207 38.22 -1.44 -3.61
C LEU A 207 37.43 -0.53 -2.65
N PRO A 208 37.98 -0.06 -1.51
CA PRO A 208 37.21 0.74 -0.56
C PRO A 208 36.59 2.01 -1.15
N PRO A 209 37.32 2.88 -1.87
CA PRO A 209 36.72 4.10 -2.43
C PRO A 209 35.72 3.81 -3.56
N LEU A 210 35.87 2.71 -4.30
CA LEU A 210 34.87 2.30 -5.28
C LEU A 210 33.58 1.85 -4.60
N LEU A 211 33.68 1.02 -3.57
CA LEU A 211 32.52 0.55 -2.82
C LEU A 211 31.78 1.73 -2.17
N GLU A 212 32.52 2.66 -1.54
CA GLU A 212 31.94 3.87 -0.94
C GLU A 212 31.26 4.77 -1.99
N ASN A 213 31.90 5.00 -3.14
CA ASN A 213 31.33 5.86 -4.19
C ASN A 213 30.04 5.29 -4.82
N TYR A 214 29.93 3.96 -4.94
CA TYR A 214 28.77 3.32 -5.56
C TYR A 214 27.63 3.00 -4.57
N PHE A 215 27.97 2.56 -3.36
CA PHE A 215 27.01 2.04 -2.38
C PHE A 215 26.87 2.91 -1.13
N GLY A 216 27.83 3.80 -0.84
CA GLY A 216 27.78 4.72 0.30
C GLY A 216 27.71 4.01 1.66
N ASP A 217 27.28 4.76 2.67
CA ASP A 217 27.04 4.27 4.02
C ASP A 217 25.79 3.38 4.07
N SER A 218 25.87 2.21 4.70
CA SER A 218 24.74 1.28 4.77
C SER A 218 23.60 1.77 5.68
N GLU A 219 23.88 2.67 6.63
CA GLU A 219 22.82 3.31 7.43
C GLU A 219 21.92 4.20 6.56
N GLU A 220 22.50 4.86 5.55
CA GLU A 220 21.77 5.73 4.62
C GLU A 220 21.14 4.96 3.47
N THR A 221 21.88 4.02 2.87
CA THR A 221 21.46 3.33 1.65
C THR A 221 20.71 2.03 1.92
N GLY A 222 20.85 1.46 3.11
CA GLY A 222 20.31 0.15 3.46
C GLY A 222 20.97 -1.00 2.68
N ILE A 223 22.15 -0.77 2.09
CA ILE A 223 22.86 -1.73 1.24
C ILE A 223 24.26 -1.90 1.78
N VAL A 224 24.73 -3.14 1.79
CA VAL A 224 26.11 -3.47 2.10
C VAL A 224 26.67 -4.43 1.06
N VAL A 225 27.92 -4.21 0.68
CA VAL A 225 28.64 -5.04 -0.27
C VAL A 225 29.95 -5.49 0.35
N TRP A 226 30.18 -6.81 0.33
CA TRP A 226 31.43 -7.42 0.75
C TRP A 226 32.14 -8.05 -0.43
N VAL A 227 33.44 -7.82 -0.54
CA VAL A 227 34.31 -8.55 -1.45
C VAL A 227 34.96 -9.67 -0.65
N LEU A 228 34.73 -10.91 -1.09
CA LEU A 228 35.25 -12.10 -0.44
C LEU A 228 36.23 -12.84 -1.35
N ASP A 229 37.30 -13.32 -0.74
CA ASP A 229 38.07 -14.44 -1.26
C ASP A 229 37.30 -15.73 -0.97
N TRP A 230 36.58 -16.25 -1.97
CA TRP A 230 35.56 -17.29 -1.78
C TRP A 230 36.11 -18.67 -1.38
N PRO A 231 37.32 -19.11 -1.79
CA PRO A 231 37.90 -20.37 -1.33
C PRO A 231 38.14 -20.38 0.18
N ASP A 232 38.59 -19.26 0.75
CA ASP A 232 38.91 -19.12 2.18
C ASP A 232 37.78 -18.48 3.00
N ASN A 233 36.72 -18.02 2.33
CA ASN A 233 35.59 -17.29 2.90
C ASN A 233 36.03 -16.07 3.74
N ASN A 234 37.11 -15.42 3.29
CA ASN A 234 37.69 -14.26 3.96
C ASN A 234 37.16 -12.97 3.32
N VAL A 235 36.70 -12.02 4.13
CA VAL A 235 36.29 -10.70 3.65
C VAL A 235 37.53 -9.86 3.44
N ILE A 236 37.78 -9.46 2.19
CA ILE A 236 38.94 -8.65 1.82
C ILE A 236 38.61 -7.15 1.78
N ALA A 237 37.38 -6.79 1.43
CA ALA A 237 36.92 -5.40 1.46
C ALA A 237 35.40 -5.35 1.73
N THR A 238 34.91 -4.23 2.25
CA THR A 238 33.49 -3.99 2.50
C THR A 238 33.14 -2.53 2.25
N SER A 239 31.91 -2.27 1.81
CA SER A 239 31.37 -0.90 1.76
C SER A 239 31.07 -0.36 3.16
N ASP A 240 30.84 -1.26 4.13
CA ASP A 240 30.54 -0.91 5.52
C ASP A 240 31.25 -1.87 6.49
N PRO A 241 32.21 -1.39 7.30
CA PRO A 241 32.91 -2.22 8.28
C PRO A 241 32.10 -2.55 9.54
N ASP A 242 31.02 -1.84 9.84
CA ASP A 242 30.20 -2.06 11.03
C ASP A 242 29.21 -3.23 10.85
N VAL A 243 29.01 -3.69 9.61
CA VAL A 243 28.15 -4.83 9.29
C VAL A 243 29.00 -6.06 8.95
N GLU A 244 29.04 -7.01 9.89
CA GLU A 244 29.76 -8.27 9.72
C GLU A 244 29.10 -9.15 8.64
N TYR A 245 29.94 -9.80 7.82
CA TYR A 245 29.45 -10.67 6.76
C TYR A 245 28.76 -11.92 7.33
N ASP A 246 27.51 -12.12 6.96
CA ASP A 246 26.78 -13.37 7.16
C ASP A 246 26.26 -13.89 5.81
N ARG A 247 26.50 -15.18 5.57
CA ARG A 247 26.02 -15.86 4.36
C ARG A 247 24.50 -15.85 4.27
N ASP A 248 23.79 -15.85 5.39
CA ASP A 248 22.33 -15.83 5.45
C ASP A 248 21.74 -14.44 5.15
N LEU A 249 22.53 -13.37 5.30
CA LEU A 249 22.14 -12.01 4.93
C LEU A 249 22.33 -11.72 3.44
N ARG A 250 23.08 -12.54 2.71
CA ARG A 250 23.44 -12.26 1.31
C ARG A 250 22.28 -12.56 0.35
N ASP A 251 21.83 -11.51 -0.32
CA ASP A 251 20.82 -11.59 -1.38
C ASP A 251 21.43 -11.93 -2.75
N TYR A 252 22.59 -11.37 -3.08
CA TYR A 252 23.23 -11.55 -4.39
C TYR A 252 24.73 -11.85 -4.28
N ARG A 253 25.24 -12.69 -5.20
CA ARG A 253 26.67 -12.99 -5.35
C ARG A 253 27.08 -12.84 -6.80
N MET A 254 28.11 -12.05 -7.04
CA MET A 254 28.73 -11.86 -8.34
C MET A 254 30.21 -12.23 -8.27
N GLY A 255 30.68 -13.10 -9.16
CA GLY A 255 32.12 -13.26 -9.39
C GLY A 255 32.64 -12.12 -10.25
N PHE A 256 33.92 -11.78 -10.12
CA PHE A 256 34.56 -10.90 -11.10
C PHE A 256 34.52 -11.60 -12.47
N SER A 257 33.93 -10.96 -13.48
CA SER A 257 33.63 -11.60 -14.76
C SER A 257 34.63 -11.17 -15.85
N GLY A 258 35.05 -12.14 -16.68
CA GLY A 258 35.92 -11.93 -17.85
C GLY A 258 37.29 -12.61 -17.78
N SER A 259 37.51 -13.66 -18.60
CA SER A 259 38.84 -14.24 -18.91
C SER A 259 39.78 -14.55 -17.73
N GLY A 260 39.26 -15.07 -16.61
CA GLY A 260 40.10 -15.47 -15.46
C GLY A 260 40.43 -14.34 -14.48
N PHE A 261 39.83 -13.15 -14.66
CA PHE A 261 40.07 -11.97 -13.85
C PHE A 261 39.49 -12.13 -12.45
N PHE A 262 40.36 -12.20 -11.42
CA PHE A 262 39.98 -12.33 -10.00
C PHE A 262 39.01 -13.49 -9.72
N ASP A 263 39.22 -14.66 -10.34
CA ASP A 263 38.34 -15.83 -10.20
C ASP A 263 38.07 -16.31 -8.76
N ASN A 264 38.98 -16.01 -7.82
CA ASN A 264 38.82 -16.35 -6.41
C ASN A 264 38.04 -15.28 -5.63
N TRP A 265 37.86 -14.09 -6.17
CA TRP A 265 37.12 -13.03 -5.50
C TRP A 265 35.67 -13.00 -5.95
N SER A 266 34.78 -12.59 -5.05
CA SER A 266 33.38 -12.36 -5.38
C SER A 266 32.80 -11.20 -4.58
N MET A 267 31.99 -10.38 -5.22
CA MET A 267 31.18 -9.35 -4.59
C MET A 267 29.87 -9.96 -4.12
N ASN A 268 29.53 -9.72 -2.86
CA ASN A 268 28.35 -10.24 -2.19
C ASN A 268 27.55 -9.03 -1.70
N LEU A 269 26.30 -8.92 -2.10
CA LEU A 269 25.45 -7.76 -1.81
C LEU A 269 24.26 -8.20 -0.95
N ALA A 270 23.90 -7.38 0.03
CA ALA A 270 22.72 -7.52 0.85
C ALA A 270 21.95 -6.21 0.99
N PHE A 271 20.62 -6.32 1.00
CA PHE A 271 19.69 -5.23 1.28
C PHE A 271 19.24 -5.32 2.75
N LEU A 272 19.90 -4.57 3.64
CA LEU A 272 19.59 -4.52 5.07
C LEU A 272 18.21 -3.93 5.35
N GLN A 273 17.73 -3.05 4.46
CA GLN A 273 16.38 -2.51 4.49
C GLN A 273 15.79 -2.53 3.07
N SER A 274 14.53 -2.94 2.93
CA SER A 274 13.84 -2.80 1.65
C SER A 274 13.71 -1.30 1.32
N PRO A 275 14.26 -0.81 0.18
CA PRO A 275 14.38 0.61 -0.15
C PRO A 275 13.06 1.41 -0.12
N VAL A 276 11.92 0.71 -0.18
CA VAL A 276 10.60 1.31 -0.42
C VAL A 276 9.68 1.32 0.83
N THR A 277 10.16 0.87 1.99
CA THR A 277 9.30 0.67 3.18
C THR A 277 8.78 1.97 3.79
N THR A 278 9.56 3.06 3.77
CA THR A 278 9.19 4.33 4.43
C THR A 278 8.14 5.11 3.64
N ALA A 279 8.31 5.26 2.31
CA ALA A 279 7.35 5.96 1.45
C ALA A 279 6.02 5.22 1.28
N TYR A 280 6.05 3.88 1.35
CA TYR A 280 4.87 3.03 1.19
C TYR A 280 3.92 3.10 2.41
N ASN A 281 4.48 3.02 3.62
CA ASN A 281 3.68 2.95 4.84
C ASN A 281 2.80 4.19 5.03
N GLU A 282 3.30 5.38 4.68
CA GLU A 282 2.51 6.61 4.77
C GLU A 282 1.34 6.63 3.80
N THR A 283 1.54 6.15 2.57
CA THR A 283 0.50 6.16 1.53
C THR A 283 -0.57 5.11 1.80
N LEU A 284 -0.17 3.93 2.27
CA LEU A 284 -1.08 2.85 2.63
C LEU A 284 -1.98 3.22 3.80
N LEU A 285 -1.43 3.81 4.88
CA LEU A 285 -2.22 4.26 6.03
C LEU A 285 -3.25 5.33 5.65
N LYS A 286 -2.87 6.31 4.81
CA LYS A 286 -3.80 7.34 4.31
C LYS A 286 -4.96 6.70 3.53
N ASN A 287 -4.67 5.76 2.63
CA ASN A 287 -5.71 5.09 1.84
C ASN A 287 -6.62 4.19 2.68
N LEU A 288 -6.06 3.43 3.64
CA LEU A 288 -6.84 2.63 4.58
C LEU A 288 -7.75 3.50 5.45
N PHE A 289 -7.24 4.64 5.92
CA PHE A 289 -8.04 5.60 6.69
C PHE A 289 -9.24 6.13 5.88
N VAL A 290 -9.01 6.54 4.64
CA VAL A 290 -10.08 7.02 3.74
C VAL A 290 -11.13 5.92 3.52
N LEU A 291 -10.70 4.68 3.30
CA LEU A 291 -11.59 3.54 3.09
C LEU A 291 -12.40 3.21 4.36
N GLY A 292 -11.76 3.25 5.54
CA GLY A 292 -12.42 3.06 6.82
C GLY A 292 -13.50 4.12 7.09
N VAL A 293 -13.21 5.39 6.83
CA VAL A 293 -14.18 6.49 6.94
C VAL A 293 -15.36 6.30 5.99
N ALA A 294 -15.09 5.92 4.73
CA ALA A 294 -16.13 5.66 3.75
C ALA A 294 -17.09 4.53 4.20
N VAL A 295 -16.55 3.41 4.70
CA VAL A 295 -17.35 2.29 5.22
C VAL A 295 -18.21 2.71 6.42
N LEU A 296 -17.68 3.52 7.34
CA LEU A 296 -18.45 4.04 8.47
C LEU A 296 -19.63 4.92 8.02
N PHE A 297 -19.44 5.77 7.00
CA PHE A 297 -20.52 6.56 6.42
C PHE A 297 -21.60 5.68 5.77
N LEU A 298 -21.23 4.62 5.06
CA LEU A 298 -22.18 3.65 4.50
C LEU A 298 -23.01 2.97 5.59
N LEU A 299 -22.36 2.48 6.65
CA LEU A 299 -23.05 1.83 7.76
C LEU A 299 -24.02 2.79 8.45
N GLY A 300 -23.61 4.03 8.70
CA GLY A 300 -24.47 5.07 9.25
C GLY A 300 -25.69 5.37 8.37
N ALA A 301 -25.49 5.46 7.06
CA ALA A 301 -26.56 5.65 6.08
C ALA A 301 -27.59 4.50 6.08
N LEU A 302 -27.12 3.26 6.11
CA LEU A 302 -27.97 2.07 6.15
C LEU A 302 -28.80 2.00 7.43
N ILE A 303 -28.18 2.26 8.60
CA ILE A 303 -28.87 2.30 9.89
C ILE A 303 -29.94 3.39 9.89
N PHE A 304 -29.60 4.59 9.43
CA PHE A 304 -30.54 5.70 9.36
C PHE A 304 -31.75 5.41 8.45
N MET A 305 -31.50 4.82 7.27
CA MET A 305 -32.56 4.40 6.36
C MET A 305 -33.48 3.37 7.03
N PHE A 306 -32.91 2.38 7.70
CA PHE A 306 -33.66 1.33 8.38
C PHE A 306 -34.56 1.90 9.49
N VAL A 307 -34.01 2.76 10.34
CA VAL A 307 -34.78 3.42 11.43
C VAL A 307 -35.91 4.27 10.86
N THR A 308 -35.65 5.02 9.79
CA THR A 308 -36.67 5.87 9.15
C THR A 308 -37.80 5.02 8.56
N ALA A 309 -37.47 3.92 7.88
CA ALA A 309 -38.46 3.00 7.31
C ALA A 309 -39.32 2.34 8.39
N GLN A 310 -38.73 1.95 9.52
CA GLN A 310 -39.46 1.41 10.67
C GLN A 310 -40.44 2.44 11.27
N ARG A 311 -40.01 3.70 11.42
CA ARG A 311 -40.88 4.78 11.93
C ARG A 311 -42.08 5.02 11.01
N GLU A 312 -41.85 5.10 9.70
CA GLU A 312 -42.94 5.25 8.72
C GLU A 312 -43.93 4.08 8.79
N ARG A 313 -43.42 2.84 8.90
CA ARG A 313 -44.26 1.65 9.04
C ARG A 313 -45.10 1.67 10.32
N HIS A 314 -44.51 2.03 11.46
CA HIS A 314 -45.23 2.12 12.73
C HIS A 314 -46.32 3.20 12.70
N LEU A 315 -46.06 4.36 12.09
CA LEU A 315 -47.07 5.41 11.93
C LEU A 315 -48.23 4.94 11.05
N ALA A 316 -47.92 4.30 9.91
CA ALA A 316 -48.94 3.74 9.02
C ALA A 316 -49.80 2.68 9.72
N GLN A 317 -49.18 1.82 10.54
CA GLN A 317 -49.91 0.84 11.35
C GLN A 317 -50.85 1.49 12.36
N ARG A 318 -50.40 2.52 13.09
CA ARG A 318 -51.25 3.25 14.05
C ARG A 318 -52.44 3.92 13.36
N GLN A 319 -52.23 4.56 12.21
CA GLN A 319 -53.30 5.17 11.42
C GLN A 319 -54.32 4.12 10.93
N ALA A 320 -53.84 2.96 10.45
CA ALA A 320 -54.69 1.87 10.01
C ALA A 320 -55.52 1.29 11.17
N SER A 321 -54.91 1.06 12.34
CA SER A 321 -55.61 0.59 13.54
C SER A 321 -56.65 1.59 14.04
N PHE A 322 -56.34 2.89 14.03
CA PHE A 322 -57.29 3.95 14.37
C PHE A 322 -58.51 3.91 13.43
N LEU A 323 -58.28 3.91 12.12
CA LEU A 323 -59.37 3.87 11.13
C LEU A 323 -60.25 2.62 11.27
N ALA A 324 -59.63 1.46 11.53
CA ALA A 324 -60.34 0.21 11.76
C ALA A 324 -61.27 0.29 12.99
N ASN A 325 -60.77 0.82 14.12
CA ASN A 325 -61.55 1.01 15.34
C ASN A 325 -62.70 1.99 15.12
N VAL A 326 -62.44 3.12 14.47
CA VAL A 326 -63.47 4.12 14.15
C VAL A 326 -64.57 3.52 13.28
N THR A 327 -64.20 2.75 12.26
CA THR A 327 -65.17 2.08 11.38
C THR A 327 -66.05 1.10 12.16
N HIS A 328 -65.48 0.39 13.14
CA HIS A 328 -66.23 -0.53 13.99
C HIS A 328 -67.24 0.22 14.88
N GLU A 329 -66.79 1.27 15.57
CA GLU A 329 -67.64 2.07 16.47
C GLU A 329 -68.79 2.78 15.76
N LEU A 330 -68.62 3.15 14.48
CA LEU A 330 -69.68 3.75 13.67
C LEU A 330 -70.68 2.72 13.09
N LYS A 331 -70.27 1.46 12.88
CA LYS A 331 -71.15 0.42 12.32
C LYS A 331 -72.23 -0.01 13.29
N THR A 332 -71.91 -0.14 14.57
CA THR A 332 -72.84 -0.56 15.63
C THR A 332 -74.08 0.35 15.73
N PRO A 333 -73.95 1.67 15.95
CA PRO A 333 -75.09 2.60 15.98
C PRO A 333 -75.91 2.56 14.70
N LEU A 334 -75.23 2.51 13.55
CA LEU A 334 -75.88 2.46 12.25
C LEU A 334 -76.72 1.20 12.07
N ALA A 335 -76.20 0.03 12.47
CA ALA A 335 -76.92 -1.23 12.43
C ALA A 335 -78.16 -1.24 13.35
N VAL A 336 -78.04 -0.66 14.55
CA VAL A 336 -79.17 -0.53 15.49
C VAL A 336 -80.27 0.36 14.90
N MET A 337 -79.90 1.51 14.30
CA MET A 337 -80.87 2.38 13.63
C MET A 337 -81.54 1.69 12.44
N GLN A 338 -80.77 0.96 11.63
CA GLN A 338 -81.30 0.22 10.48
C GLN A 338 -82.29 -0.86 10.92
N ALA A 339 -81.94 -1.67 11.94
CA ALA A 339 -82.83 -2.71 12.46
C ALA A 339 -84.11 -2.13 13.08
N ALA A 340 -84.01 -1.01 13.80
CA ALA A 340 -85.19 -0.32 14.34
C ALA A 340 -86.08 0.24 13.22
N GLY A 341 -85.48 0.85 12.19
CA GLY A 341 -86.19 1.39 11.03
C GLY A 341 -86.87 0.31 10.20
N GLU A 342 -86.20 -0.83 9.98
CA GLU A 342 -86.74 -1.99 9.28
C GLU A 342 -87.96 -2.58 9.99
N ASN A 343 -87.90 -2.69 11.33
CA ASN A 343 -89.05 -3.17 12.12
C ASN A 343 -90.27 -2.24 12.06
N ILE A 344 -90.06 -0.92 11.97
CA ILE A 344 -91.15 0.04 11.72
C ILE A 344 -91.67 -0.11 10.29
N SER A 345 -90.77 -0.15 9.30
CA SER A 345 -91.11 -0.20 7.87
C SER A 345 -91.86 -1.46 7.47
N ASP A 346 -91.47 -2.62 8.02
CA ASP A 346 -92.10 -3.92 7.75
C ASP A 346 -93.46 -4.09 8.47
N GLY A 347 -93.92 -3.06 9.20
CA GLY A 347 -95.17 -3.12 9.94
C GLY A 347 -95.15 -4.10 11.12
N ARG A 348 -93.96 -4.54 11.56
CA ARG A 348 -93.82 -5.42 12.74
C ARG A 348 -94.12 -4.69 14.05
N VAL A 349 -94.07 -3.36 14.04
CA VAL A 349 -94.38 -2.48 15.18
C VAL A 349 -95.57 -1.58 14.81
N THR A 350 -96.75 -1.88 15.34
CA THR A 350 -98.01 -1.16 15.02
C THR A 350 -98.59 -0.40 16.22
N GLU A 351 -98.20 -0.78 17.44
CA GLU A 351 -98.68 -0.12 18.67
C GLU A 351 -98.08 1.30 18.78
N PRO A 352 -98.89 2.36 18.98
CA PRO A 352 -98.40 3.75 19.05
C PRO A 352 -97.28 3.96 20.09
N LYS A 353 -97.38 3.26 21.23
CA LYS A 353 -96.37 3.32 22.30
C LYS A 353 -95.03 2.72 21.86
N ARG A 354 -95.04 1.57 21.18
CA ARG A 354 -93.82 0.93 20.66
C ARG A 354 -93.23 1.68 19.48
N LEU A 355 -94.07 2.23 18.61
CA LEU A 355 -93.62 3.05 17.48
C LEU A 355 -92.89 4.31 17.96
N LYS A 356 -93.40 4.96 19.02
CA LYS A 356 -92.70 6.05 19.71
C LYS A 356 -91.35 5.59 20.29
N GLN A 357 -91.28 4.45 20.95
CA GLN A 357 -90.04 3.91 21.52
C GLN A 357 -88.98 3.63 20.43
N TYR A 358 -89.35 3.00 19.31
CA TYR A 358 -88.42 2.76 18.21
C TYR A 358 -87.94 4.07 17.56
N GLY A 359 -88.84 5.06 17.41
CA GLY A 359 -88.47 6.41 16.96
C GLY A 359 -87.48 7.10 17.92
N GLU A 360 -87.70 6.98 19.23
CA GLU A 360 -86.79 7.46 20.27
C GLU A 360 -85.43 6.73 20.22
N HIS A 361 -85.41 5.41 19.98
CA HIS A 361 -84.17 4.65 19.81
C HIS A 361 -83.36 5.10 18.60
N ILE A 362 -83.98 5.28 17.43
CA ILE A 362 -83.31 5.79 16.23
C ILE A 362 -82.77 7.20 16.49
N TYR A 363 -83.58 8.06 17.11
CA TYR A 363 -83.17 9.43 17.43
C TYR A 363 -81.96 9.47 18.37
N ASN A 364 -81.98 8.70 19.46
CA ASN A 364 -80.88 8.65 20.42
C ASN A 364 -79.59 8.11 19.79
N GLU A 365 -79.69 7.07 18.95
CA GLU A 365 -78.51 6.52 18.27
C GLU A 365 -77.97 7.47 17.19
N SER A 366 -78.84 8.28 16.56
CA SER A 366 -78.41 9.34 15.64
C SER A 366 -77.65 10.46 16.34
N ILE A 367 -78.06 10.82 17.57
CA ILE A 367 -77.35 11.79 18.42
C ILE A 367 -75.97 11.21 18.79
N ARG A 368 -75.93 9.94 19.20
CA ARG A 368 -74.67 9.26 19.54
C ARG A 368 -73.71 9.20 18.36
N LEU A 369 -74.20 8.84 17.18
CA LEU A 369 -73.41 8.79 15.95
C LEU A 369 -72.86 10.17 15.58
N ARG A 370 -73.69 11.23 15.70
CA ARG A 370 -73.26 12.61 15.47
C ARG A 370 -72.11 12.99 16.43
N GLY A 371 -72.25 12.69 17.72
CA GLY A 371 -71.19 12.96 18.70
C GLY A 371 -69.89 12.19 18.41
N MET A 372 -69.97 10.95 17.91
CA MET A 372 -68.77 10.21 17.46
C MET A 372 -68.11 10.89 16.25
N ILE A 373 -68.89 11.36 15.27
CA ILE A 373 -68.36 12.08 14.10
C ILE A 373 -67.69 13.39 14.50
N GLU A 374 -68.30 14.16 15.41
CA GLU A 374 -67.72 15.40 15.95
C GLU A 374 -66.39 15.13 16.64
N LYS A 375 -66.32 14.12 17.52
CA LYS A 375 -65.06 13.70 18.17
C LYS A 375 -63.96 13.33 17.16
N LEU A 376 -64.31 12.68 16.04
CA LEU A 376 -63.34 12.35 14.97
C LEU A 376 -62.83 13.59 14.24
N LEU A 377 -63.71 14.55 13.97
CA LEU A 377 -63.34 15.83 13.35
C LEU A 377 -62.42 16.63 14.27
N ASP A 378 -62.68 16.61 15.58
CA ASP A 378 -61.82 17.27 16.56
C ASP A 378 -60.43 16.64 16.62
N VAL A 379 -60.32 15.31 16.63
CA VAL A 379 -59.03 14.61 16.53
C VAL A 379 -58.29 14.98 15.23
N ALA A 380 -58.97 15.03 14.09
CA ALA A 380 -58.36 15.41 12.82
C ALA A 380 -57.89 16.89 12.79
N ARG A 381 -58.62 17.80 13.47
CA ARG A 381 -58.23 19.21 13.60
C ARG A 381 -57.01 19.39 14.51
N VAL A 382 -56.92 18.62 15.60
CA VAL A 382 -55.73 18.56 16.46
C VAL A 382 -54.52 18.04 15.67
N ASP A 383 -54.66 16.91 14.98
CA ASP A 383 -53.56 16.27 14.23
C ASP A 383 -53.05 17.11 13.06
N SER A 384 -53.91 17.93 12.43
CA SER A 384 -53.53 18.83 11.34
C SER A 384 -52.88 20.14 11.83
N GLY A 385 -52.77 20.35 13.15
CA GLY A 385 -52.24 21.58 13.74
C GLY A 385 -53.14 22.80 13.52
N GLN A 386 -54.41 22.59 13.13
CA GLN A 386 -55.35 23.67 12.82
C GLN A 386 -56.13 24.16 14.06
N ASN A 387 -55.96 23.52 15.21
CA ASN A 387 -56.54 23.99 16.47
C ASN A 387 -55.75 25.19 17.02
N MET A 388 -56.29 26.38 16.81
CA MET A 388 -55.85 27.58 17.52
C MET A 388 -56.42 27.57 18.94
N ILE A 389 -55.57 27.32 19.93
CA ILE A 389 -55.92 27.43 21.36
C ILE A 389 -56.18 28.91 21.65
N LYS A 390 -57.40 29.24 22.10
CA LYS A 390 -57.79 30.61 22.47
C LYS A 390 -57.63 30.81 23.97
N ALA A 391 -56.38 30.75 24.44
CA ALA A 391 -56.09 30.90 25.86
C ALA A 391 -56.35 32.35 26.33
N ALA A 392 -57.18 32.50 27.37
CA ALA A 392 -57.42 33.77 28.04
C ALA A 392 -57.34 33.56 29.57
N PRO A 393 -57.08 34.61 30.36
CA PRO A 393 -56.97 34.48 31.82
C PRO A 393 -58.35 34.24 32.43
N TYR A 394 -58.56 33.05 33.00
CA TYR A 394 -59.78 32.66 33.71
C TYR A 394 -59.48 32.19 35.14
N GLU A 395 -60.43 32.39 36.04
CA GLU A 395 -60.41 31.79 37.38
C GLU A 395 -60.97 30.37 37.27
N ILE A 396 -60.12 29.35 37.49
CA ILE A 396 -60.49 27.94 37.33
C ILE A 396 -61.67 27.55 38.24
N LYS A 397 -61.71 28.14 39.44
CA LYS A 397 -62.80 27.97 40.40
C LYS A 397 -64.14 28.40 39.81
N GLU A 398 -64.19 29.51 39.09
CA GLU A 398 -65.41 30.02 38.45
C GLU A 398 -65.84 29.13 37.28
N LEU A 399 -64.89 28.70 36.43
CA LEU A 399 -65.19 27.79 35.31
C LEU A 399 -65.76 26.45 35.80
N LEU A 400 -65.15 25.86 36.83
CA LEU A 400 -65.65 24.61 37.44
C LEU A 400 -66.98 24.82 38.16
N ALA A 401 -67.13 25.91 38.92
CA ALA A 401 -68.39 26.21 39.61
C ALA A 401 -69.55 26.38 38.61
N LYS A 402 -69.30 27.06 37.47
CA LYS A 402 -70.27 27.19 36.38
C LYS A 402 -70.66 25.83 35.81
N TYR A 403 -69.68 25.00 35.40
CA TYR A 403 -69.95 23.66 34.88
C TYR A 403 -70.75 22.80 35.87
N LEU A 404 -70.35 22.79 37.15
CA LEU A 404 -71.07 22.05 38.18
C LEU A 404 -72.48 22.59 38.39
N SER A 405 -72.70 23.90 38.36
CA SER A 405 -74.05 24.47 38.52
C SER A 405 -75.00 24.03 37.41
N GLU A 406 -74.50 23.86 36.18
CA GLU A 406 -75.28 23.44 35.02
C GLU A 406 -75.54 21.92 34.99
N ASN A 407 -74.66 21.12 35.60
CA ASN A 407 -74.70 19.65 35.49
C ASN A 407 -75.05 18.92 36.79
N ARG A 408 -75.10 19.61 37.94
CA ARG A 408 -75.34 18.99 39.25
C ARG A 408 -76.65 18.22 39.33
N GLU A 409 -77.75 18.80 38.84
CA GLU A 409 -79.06 18.14 38.87
C GLU A 409 -79.06 16.83 38.07
N TYR A 410 -78.34 16.80 36.94
CA TYR A 410 -78.19 15.60 36.12
C TYR A 410 -77.38 14.51 36.84
N ILE A 411 -76.27 14.89 37.48
CA ILE A 411 -75.40 13.97 38.22
C ILE A 411 -76.12 13.39 39.44
N GLU A 412 -76.84 14.23 40.20
CA GLU A 412 -77.62 13.81 41.37
C GLU A 412 -78.81 12.92 40.98
N LYS A 413 -79.48 13.18 39.83
CA LYS A 413 -80.52 12.28 39.29
C LYS A 413 -80.00 10.89 38.92
N LYS A 414 -78.70 10.76 38.61
CA LYS A 414 -78.05 9.47 38.41
C LYS A 414 -77.64 8.78 39.72
N GLY A 415 -77.86 9.42 40.87
CA GLY A 415 -77.59 8.86 42.20
C GLY A 415 -76.17 9.12 42.72
N PHE A 416 -75.43 10.07 42.14
CA PHE A 416 -74.08 10.40 42.56
C PHE A 416 -74.04 11.67 43.44
N GLU A 417 -73.13 11.68 44.42
CA GLU A 417 -72.84 12.86 45.25
C GLU A 417 -71.69 13.68 44.64
N VAL A 418 -71.90 14.99 44.47
CA VAL A 418 -70.88 15.91 43.95
C VAL A 418 -70.31 16.75 45.09
N ILE A 419 -69.01 16.56 45.38
CA ILE A 419 -68.29 17.33 46.39
C ILE A 419 -67.27 18.25 45.71
N PHE A 420 -67.54 19.55 45.72
CA PHE A 420 -66.63 20.57 45.20
C PHE A 420 -65.73 21.12 46.32
N LYS A 421 -64.41 20.91 46.21
CA LYS A 421 -63.39 21.48 47.11
C LYS A 421 -62.41 22.31 46.30
N SER A 422 -62.27 23.58 46.65
CA SER A 422 -61.35 24.51 45.99
C SER A 422 -60.65 25.34 47.08
N PRO A 423 -59.33 25.58 46.98
CA PRO A 423 -58.65 26.53 47.87
C PRO A 423 -59.19 27.95 47.66
N ASP A 424 -59.21 28.78 48.71
CA ASP A 424 -59.56 30.20 48.62
C ASP A 424 -58.40 31.02 48.05
N ASP A 425 -58.13 30.79 46.77
CA ASP A 425 -57.16 31.53 45.99
C ASP A 425 -57.80 31.97 44.65
N ASN A 426 -57.64 33.24 44.30
CA ASN A 426 -58.20 33.85 43.09
C ASN A 426 -57.19 33.78 41.92
N THR A 427 -56.38 32.72 41.89
CA THR A 427 -55.36 32.55 40.86
C THR A 427 -56.01 32.37 39.48
N ARG A 428 -55.66 33.29 38.58
CA ARG A 428 -56.05 33.24 37.16
C ARG A 428 -55.05 32.43 36.37
N SER A 429 -55.55 31.53 35.54
CA SER A 429 -54.74 30.70 34.63
C SER A 429 -55.13 30.99 33.18
N LEU A 430 -54.15 30.97 32.29
CA LEU A 430 -54.39 31.06 30.85
C LEU A 430 -55.00 29.74 30.38
N VAL A 431 -56.28 29.76 30.05
CA VAL A 431 -57.03 28.58 29.64
C VAL A 431 -57.96 28.93 28.49
N ASP A 432 -58.18 27.97 27.60
CA ASP A 432 -59.25 28.02 26.61
C ASP A 432 -60.52 27.46 27.25
N SER A 433 -61.52 28.30 27.48
CA SER A 433 -62.73 27.95 28.24
C SER A 433 -63.49 26.78 27.64
N ASP A 434 -63.60 26.74 26.32
CA ASP A 434 -64.42 25.76 25.59
C ASP A 434 -63.76 24.38 25.64
N ASN A 435 -62.44 24.34 25.43
CA ASN A 435 -61.65 23.11 25.59
C ASN A 435 -61.60 22.64 27.05
N PHE A 436 -61.54 23.56 28.01
CA PHE A 436 -61.56 23.23 29.43
C PHE A 436 -62.89 22.59 29.84
N GLU A 437 -64.02 23.18 29.45
CA GLU A 437 -65.35 22.61 29.68
C GLU A 437 -65.48 21.21 29.05
N THR A 438 -64.96 21.04 27.83
CA THR A 438 -64.94 19.74 27.14
C THR A 438 -64.12 18.70 27.92
N ILE A 439 -62.96 19.07 28.47
CA ILE A 439 -62.12 18.17 29.28
C ILE A 439 -62.87 17.79 30.57
N VAL A 440 -63.41 18.76 31.29
CA VAL A 440 -64.14 18.52 32.54
C VAL A 440 -65.37 17.66 32.28
N ASN A 441 -66.08 17.88 31.18
CA ASN A 441 -67.22 17.05 30.79
C ASN A 441 -66.81 15.60 30.51
N ASN A 442 -65.76 15.37 29.72
CA ASN A 442 -65.27 14.01 29.44
C ASN A 442 -64.79 13.29 30.72
N LEU A 443 -64.12 13.99 31.63
CA LEU A 443 -63.69 13.41 32.91
C LEU A 443 -64.88 13.07 33.81
N THR A 444 -65.91 13.92 33.83
CA THR A 444 -67.13 13.72 34.63
C THR A 444 -68.01 12.61 34.05
N GLU A 445 -68.07 12.45 32.73
CA GLU A 445 -68.78 11.35 32.08
C GLU A 445 -68.10 9.99 32.30
N ASN A 446 -66.76 9.98 32.41
CA ASN A 446 -65.98 8.76 32.64
C ASN A 446 -65.99 8.28 34.10
N ALA A 447 -66.11 9.21 35.05
CA ALA A 447 -66.19 8.93 36.49
C ALA A 447 -67.57 8.38 36.86
#